data_AF-A0A6B3FBF0-F1
#
_entry.id   AF-A0A6B3FBF0-F1
#
_cell.length_a   1.000
_cell.length_b   1.000
_cell.length_c   1.000
_cell.angle_alpha   90.00
_cell.angle_beta   90.00
_cell.angle_gamma   90.00
#
_symmetry.space_group_name_H-M   'P 1'
#
loop_
_entity.id
_entity.type
_entity.pdbx_description
1 polymer ?
#
loop_
_entity_poly.entity_id
_entity_poly.type
_entity_poly.pdbx_seq_one_letter_code
_entity_poly.pdbx_strand_id
1 'polypeptide(L)' 'LTSPSAAQRFESLLVQAGYLPNQRDLYDHDRYTLRRSEFWTVGEDFPRIIEAELPPGVGNCTYTIDVSALTAHSVTAETL' A
#
# COMPACT_ATOMS: atom_id res chain seq x y z
N LEU A 1 22.13 -0.25 2.42
CA LEU A 1 20.83 0.45 2.36
C LEU A 1 20.60 1.18 3.68
N THR A 2 21.29 2.29 3.92
CA THR A 2 21.06 3.11 5.13
C THR A 2 21.45 4.55 4.80
N SER A 3 20.49 5.36 4.36
CA SER A 3 20.73 6.79 4.21
C SER A 3 20.64 7.45 5.59
N PRO A 4 21.69 8.15 6.06
CA PRO A 4 21.67 8.79 7.38
C PRO A 4 20.56 9.85 7.49
N SER A 5 20.24 10.55 6.40
CA SER A 5 19.15 11.52 6.37
C SER A 5 17.77 10.84 6.47
N ALA A 6 17.60 9.66 5.89
CA ALA A 6 16.37 8.90 6.00
C ALA A 6 16.17 8.38 7.44
N ALA A 7 17.22 7.90 8.08
CA ALA A 7 17.17 7.45 9.47
C ALA A 7 16.81 8.61 10.42
N GLN A 8 17.46 9.77 10.27
CA GLN A 8 17.15 10.94 11.10
C GLN A 8 15.71 11.44 10.91
N ARG A 9 15.21 11.42 9.67
CA ARG A 9 13.81 11.77 9.39
C ARG A 9 12.85 10.78 10.05
N PHE A 10 13.15 9.49 9.98
CA PHE A 10 12.35 8.45 10.60
C PHE A 10 12.26 8.62 12.12
N GLU A 11 13.39 8.79 12.81
CA GLU A 11 13.42 9.03 14.27
C GLU A 11 12.62 10.29 14.66
N SER A 12 12.74 11.36 13.86
CA SER A 12 11.98 12.60 14.10
C SER A 12 10.47 12.39 14.01
N LEU A 13 10.02 11.55 13.07
CA LEU A 13 8.60 11.23 12.87
C LEU A 13 8.07 10.31 13.99
N LEU A 14 8.88 9.38 14.49
CA LEU A 14 8.50 8.55 15.64
C LEU A 14 8.21 9.42 16.87
N VAL A 15 9.08 10.38 17.17
CA VAL A 15 8.87 11.31 18.29
C VAL A 15 7.62 12.17 18.08
N GLN A 16 7.38 12.65 16.85
CA GLN A 16 6.16 13.42 16.53
C GLN A 16 4.88 12.59 16.69
N ALA A 17 4.93 11.29 16.38
CA ALA A 17 3.82 10.36 16.59
C ALA A 17 3.65 9.97 18.07
N GLY A 18 4.50 10.45 18.97
CA GLY A 18 4.45 10.18 20.41
C GLY A 18 5.19 8.90 20.83
N TYR A 19 5.95 8.28 19.93
CA TYR A 19 6.79 7.14 20.27
C TYR A 19 8.12 7.61 20.87
N LEU A 20 8.40 7.20 22.11
CA LEU A 20 9.70 7.41 22.76
C LEU A 20 10.42 6.06 22.93
N PRO A 21 11.73 5.96 22.65
CA PRO A 21 12.46 4.68 22.74
C PRO A 21 12.41 3.98 24.10
N ASN A 22 12.28 4.75 25.19
CA ASN A 22 12.16 4.25 26.57
C ASN A 22 10.76 3.70 26.89
N GLN A 23 9.79 3.84 25.98
CA GLN A 23 8.44 3.32 26.08
C GLN A 23 8.23 2.09 25.21
N ARG A 24 9.30 1.51 24.66
CA ARG A 24 9.24 0.32 23.79
C ARG A 24 8.40 -0.80 24.40
N ASP A 25 8.55 -1.04 25.70
CA ASP A 25 7.84 -2.10 26.43
C ASP A 25 6.31 -1.95 26.39
N LEU A 26 5.78 -0.73 26.18
CA LEU A 26 4.34 -0.49 26.01
C LEU A 26 3.77 -1.14 24.74
N TYR A 27 4.63 -1.46 23.77
CA TYR A 27 4.24 -2.02 22.47
C TYR A 27 4.56 -3.51 22.33
N ASP A 28 5.11 -4.16 23.36
CA ASP A 28 5.52 -5.58 23.28
C ASP A 28 4.32 -6.56 23.24
N HIS A 29 3.19 -6.14 23.80
CA HIS A 29 1.96 -6.93 23.88
C HIS A 29 1.03 -6.73 22.66
N ASP A 30 0.91 -5.49 22.18
CA ASP A 30 0.03 -5.16 21.05
C ASP A 30 0.73 -5.45 19.73
N ARG A 31 0.58 -6.69 19.25
CA ARG A 31 1.10 -7.10 17.95
C ARG A 31 0.03 -6.97 16.88
N TYR A 32 0.33 -6.19 15.85
CA TYR A 32 -0.43 -6.26 14.62
C TYR A 32 -0.10 -7.58 13.93
N THR A 33 -1.11 -8.43 13.78
CA THR A 33 -1.03 -9.61 12.92
C THR A 33 -1.65 -9.27 11.57
N LEU A 34 -1.04 -9.76 10.50
CA LEU A 34 -1.61 -9.67 9.16
C LEU A 34 -2.94 -10.44 9.15
N ARG A 35 -4.06 -9.72 8.97
CA ARG A 35 -5.39 -10.35 8.99
C ARG A 35 -5.69 -11.12 7.71
N ARG A 36 -5.33 -10.55 6.57
CA ARG A 36 -5.57 -11.14 5.24
C ARG A 36 -4.68 -10.45 4.22
N SER A 37 -4.20 -11.24 3.26
CA SER A 37 -3.62 -10.75 2.01
C SER A 37 -4.50 -11.23 0.87
N GLU A 38 -4.82 -10.33 -0.05
CA GLU A 38 -5.59 -10.62 -1.25
C GLU A 38 -4.75 -10.17 -2.44
N PHE A 39 -4.82 -10.96 -3.52
CA PHE A 39 -4.06 -10.72 -4.73
C PHE A 39 -5.03 -10.66 -5.90
N TRP A 40 -4.70 -9.82 -6.89
CA TRP A 40 -5.47 -9.69 -8.12
C TRP A 40 -4.55 -9.64 -9.32
N THR A 41 -4.93 -10.35 -10.38
CA THR A 41 -4.22 -10.28 -11.66
C THR A 41 -4.67 -9.05 -12.43
N VAL A 42 -3.71 -8.20 -12.78
CA VAL A 42 -3.95 -6.99 -13.59
C VAL A 42 -3.72 -7.33 -15.06
N GLY A 43 -4.81 -7.54 -15.80
CA GLY A 43 -4.76 -7.98 -17.20
C GLY A 43 -5.82 -7.29 -18.07
N GLU A 44 -6.29 -8.01 -19.09
CA GLU A 44 -7.52 -7.65 -19.78
C GLU A 44 -8.72 -7.67 -18.81
N ASP A 45 -9.70 -6.82 -19.06
CA ASP A 45 -10.91 -6.61 -18.26
C ASP A 45 -10.71 -6.10 -16.82
N PHE A 46 -9.48 -6.00 -16.32
CA PHE A 46 -9.21 -5.38 -15.03
C PHE A 46 -9.56 -3.88 -15.10
N PRO A 47 -10.27 -3.29 -14.12
CA PRO A 47 -10.71 -1.90 -14.16
C PRO A 47 -9.54 -0.95 -13.94
N ARG A 48 -8.75 -0.74 -14.99
CA ARG A 48 -7.63 0.20 -15.05
C ARG A 48 -7.84 1.14 -16.23
N ILE A 49 -7.40 2.37 -16.06
CA ILE A 49 -7.27 3.28 -17.19
C ILE A 49 -5.95 2.98 -17.89
N ILE A 50 -6.01 2.67 -19.19
CA ILE A 50 -4.84 2.59 -20.06
C ILE A 50 -4.80 3.79 -21.02
N GLU A 51 -3.61 4.17 -21.47
CA GLU A 51 -3.43 5.31 -22.38
C GLU A 51 -4.26 5.17 -23.67
N ALA A 52 -4.42 3.94 -24.18
CA ALA A 52 -5.20 3.66 -25.39
C ALA A 52 -6.70 3.98 -25.26
N GLU A 53 -7.23 4.07 -24.04
CA GLU A 53 -8.64 4.38 -23.76
C GLU A 53 -8.86 5.87 -23.45
N LEU A 54 -7.79 6.67 -23.35
CA LEU A 54 -7.89 8.09 -23.08
C LEU A 54 -8.18 8.90 -24.36
N PRO A 55 -9.16 9.81 -24.34
CA PRO A 55 -9.37 10.73 -25.45
C PRO A 55 -8.14 11.63 -25.68
N PRO A 56 -7.88 12.07 -26.93
CA PRO A 56 -6.77 12.98 -27.22
C PRO A 56 -6.85 14.26 -26.38
N GLY A 57 -5.74 14.61 -25.73
CA GLY A 57 -5.63 15.79 -24.85
C GLY A 57 -6.02 15.55 -23.39
N VAL A 58 -6.44 14.33 -23.02
CA VAL A 58 -6.71 13.96 -21.62
C VAL A 58 -5.45 13.40 -20.97
N GLY A 59 -5.14 13.86 -19.76
CA GLY A 59 -4.00 13.41 -18.97
C GLY A 59 -4.20 13.69 -17.48
N ASN A 60 -3.22 13.30 -16.65
CA ASN A 60 -3.25 13.49 -15.20
C ASN A 60 -4.55 12.98 -14.53
N CYS A 61 -5.00 11.79 -14.92
CA CYS A 61 -6.23 11.19 -14.40
C CYS A 61 -6.00 10.61 -13.01
N THR A 62 -6.85 10.98 -12.06
CA THR A 62 -6.91 10.36 -10.74
C THR A 62 -8.20 9.57 -10.65
N TYR A 63 -8.12 8.30 -10.28
CA TYR A 63 -9.27 7.41 -10.14
C TYR A 63 -9.11 6.49 -8.94
N THR A 64 -10.23 5.94 -8.47
CA THR A 64 -10.29 4.99 -7.36
C THR A 64 -10.88 3.69 -7.87
N ILE A 65 -10.26 2.57 -7.54
CA ILE A 65 -10.77 1.23 -7.82
C ILE A 65 -11.36 0.69 -6.53
N ASP A 66 -12.62 0.25 -6.58
CA ASP A 66 -13.25 -0.45 -5.47
C ASP A 66 -12.81 -1.92 -5.47
N VAL A 67 -12.11 -2.32 -4.42
CA VAL A 67 -11.60 -3.68 -4.24
C VAL A 67 -12.73 -4.72 -4.18
N SER A 68 -13.92 -4.32 -3.72
CA SER A 68 -15.09 -5.21 -3.67
C SER A 68 -15.58 -5.63 -5.07
N ALA A 69 -15.28 -4.84 -6.11
CA ALA A 69 -15.61 -5.15 -7.49
C ALA A 69 -14.57 -6.06 -8.18
N LEU A 70 -13.46 -6.38 -7.52
CA LEU A 70 -12.34 -7.11 -8.12
C LEU A 70 -12.41 -8.63 -7.95
N THR A 71 -13.54 -9.18 -7.45
CA THR A 71 -13.66 -10.62 -7.17
C THR A 71 -13.31 -11.49 -8.37
N ALA A 72 -13.68 -11.07 -9.59
CA ALA A 72 -13.39 -11.80 -10.83
C ALA A 72 -11.89 -11.91 -11.17
N HIS A 73 -11.06 -11.02 -10.62
CA HIS A 73 -9.61 -10.97 -10.87
C HIS A 73 -8.79 -11.57 -9.72
N SER A 74 -9.44 -12.10 -8.68
CA SER A 74 -8.75 -12.57 -7.49
C SER A 74 -7.90 -13.81 -7.78
N VAL A 75 -6.68 -13.81 -7.28
CA VAL A 75 -5.75 -14.94 -7.36
C VAL A 75 -5.20 -15.28 -5.97
N THR A 76 -4.64 -16.49 -5.85
CA THR A 76 -4.00 -16.94 -4.61
C THR A 76 -2.49 -16.70 -4.67
N ALA A 77 -1.85 -16.60 -3.51
CA ALA A 77 -0.39 -16.41 -3.42
C ALA A 77 0.42 -17.52 -4.10
N GLU A 78 -0.15 -18.72 -4.23
CA GLU A 78 0.48 -19.89 -4.85
C GLU A 78 0.51 -19.80 -6.38
N THR A 79 -0.31 -18.92 -6.96
CA THR A 79 -0.48 -18.75 -8.41
C THR A 79 0.17 -17.45 -8.94
N LEU A 80 0.92 -16.74 -8.09
CA LEU A 80 1.73 -15.57 -8.45
C LEU A 80 2.99 -15.94 -9.22
#